data_AF-A0A135HT52-F1
#
_entry.id   AF-A0A135HT52-F1
#
_cell.length_a   1.000
_cell.length_b   1.000
_cell.length_c   1.000
_cell.angle_alpha   90.00
_cell.angle_beta   90.00
_cell.angle_gamma   90.00
#
_symmetry.space_group_name_H-M   'P 1'
#
loop_
_entity.id
_entity.type
_entity.pdbx_description
1 polymer ?
#
loop_
_entity_poly.entity_id
_entity_poly.type
_entity_poly.pdbx_seq_one_letter_code
_entity_poly.pdbx_strand_id
1 'polypeptide(L)'
;MVLASLEDSKAESIVSIDIRGKSALGDYMVIASGRSHRHVAAVADQLLRTLKDAGYGNAKVEGLTNGDWVLIDTGDIIIHLFRPEVREFYNIEKMWLTPDLDGELEAETMH
;
A
#
# COMPACT_ATOMS: atom_id res chain seq x y z
N MET A 1 2.25 -10.12 -9.57
CA MET A 1 3.62 -9.56 -9.64
C MET A 1 4.00 -8.82 -8.37
N VAL A 2 3.32 -7.72 -8.02
CA VAL A 2 3.64 -6.91 -6.81
C VAL A 2 3.67 -7.76 -5.53
N LEU A 3 2.59 -8.50 -5.24
CA LEU A 3 2.51 -9.35 -4.05
C LEU A 3 3.64 -10.38 -3.99
N ALA A 4 3.90 -11.08 -5.10
CA ALA A 4 4.99 -12.05 -5.20
C ALA A 4 6.37 -11.41 -4.93
N SER A 5 6.63 -10.21 -5.48
CA SER A 5 7.88 -9.48 -5.23
C SER A 5 8.06 -9.11 -3.75
N LEU A 6 6.96 -8.73 -3.08
CA LEU A 6 6.94 -8.45 -1.64
C LEU A 6 7.20 -9.73 -0.82
N GLU A 7 6.56 -10.85 -1.17
CA GLU A 7 6.74 -12.16 -0.52
C GLU A 7 8.17 -12.71 -0.70
N ASP A 8 8.73 -12.59 -1.91
CA ASP A 8 10.10 -12.99 -2.23
C ASP A 8 11.11 -12.18 -1.41
N SER A 9 10.83 -10.88 -1.26
CA SER A 9 11.62 -9.96 -0.44
C SER A 9 11.37 -10.11 1.07
N LYS A 10 10.55 -11.08 1.49
CA LYS A 10 10.20 -11.37 2.89
C LYS A 10 9.55 -10.20 3.62
N ALA A 11 8.75 -9.41 2.91
CA ALA A 11 7.85 -8.45 3.53
C ALA A 11 6.76 -9.18 4.36
N GLU A 12 6.30 -8.51 5.41
CA GLU A 12 5.37 -9.06 6.39
C GLU A 12 4.02 -8.36 6.33
N SER A 13 2.98 -9.02 6.84
CA SER A 13 1.63 -8.46 6.95
C SER A 13 1.13 -7.81 5.65
N ILE A 14 1.34 -8.50 4.52
CA ILE A 14 0.95 -8.00 3.20
C ILE A 14 -0.58 -8.04 3.10
N VAL A 15 -1.19 -6.90 2.86
CA VAL A 15 -2.64 -6.72 2.70
C VAL A 15 -2.88 -6.03 1.36
N SER A 16 -3.80 -6.56 0.56
CA SER A 16 -4.28 -5.94 -0.66
C SER A 16 -5.73 -5.52 -0.50
N ILE A 17 -6.04 -4.28 -0.87
CA ILE A 17 -7.35 -3.67 -0.75
C ILE A 17 -7.79 -3.22 -2.15
N ASP A 18 -8.99 -3.64 -2.55
CA ASP A 18 -9.64 -3.15 -3.78
C ASP A 18 -10.25 -1.77 -3.50
N ILE A 19 -9.74 -0.76 -4.19
CA ILE A 19 -10.19 0.64 -4.04
C ILE A 19 -10.85 1.16 -5.32
N ARG A 20 -11.11 0.29 -6.30
CA ARG A 20 -11.81 0.67 -7.54
C ARG A 20 -13.19 1.21 -7.22
N GLY A 21 -13.51 2.37 -7.78
CA GLY A 21 -14.77 3.06 -7.54
C GLY A 21 -14.91 3.70 -6.15
N LYS A 22 -13.97 3.46 -5.22
CA LYS A 22 -13.91 4.10 -3.91
C LYS A 22 -12.99 5.32 -3.88
N SER A 23 -11.99 5.35 -4.77
CA SER A 23 -11.04 6.45 -4.87
C SER A 23 -10.56 6.63 -6.31
N ALA A 24 -10.20 7.87 -6.66
CA ALA A 24 -9.51 8.18 -7.92
C ALA A 24 -7.99 7.93 -7.86
N LEU A 25 -7.48 7.47 -6.71
CA LEU A 25 -6.06 7.27 -6.47
C LEU A 25 -5.47 6.06 -7.21
N GLY A 26 -6.27 5.04 -7.52
CA GLY A 26 -5.84 3.84 -8.23
C GLY A 26 -6.87 2.73 -8.11
N ASP A 27 -6.54 1.54 -8.61
CA ASP A 27 -7.38 0.36 -8.56
C ASP A 27 -7.14 -0.47 -7.28
N TYR A 28 -5.88 -0.57 -6.86
CA TYR A 28 -5.51 -1.36 -5.69
C TYR A 28 -4.59 -0.58 -4.74
N MET A 29 -4.82 -0.76 -3.45
CA MET A 29 -3.86 -0.39 -2.42
C MET A 29 -3.22 -1.65 -1.83
N VAL A 30 -1.89 -1.68 -1.76
CA VAL A 30 -1.13 -2.74 -1.11
C VAL A 30 -0.41 -2.16 0.08
N ILE A 31 -0.51 -2.81 1.23
CA ILE A 31 0.12 -2.39 2.48
C ILE A 31 0.97 -3.55 2.98
N ALA A 32 2.25 -3.30 3.24
CA ALA A 32 3.19 -4.32 3.70
C ALA A 32 4.19 -3.72 4.70
N SER A 33 4.83 -4.59 5.49
CA SER A 33 5.78 -4.20 6.52
C SER A 33 7.17 -4.78 6.27
N GLY A 34 8.22 -4.01 6.59
CA GLY A 34 9.60 -4.46 6.65
C GLY A 34 10.17 -4.33 8.05
N ARG A 35 10.77 -5.41 8.57
CA ARG A 35 11.40 -5.54 9.90
C ARG A 35 12.42 -4.47 10.35
N SER A 36 12.94 -3.64 9.45
CA SER A 36 13.89 -2.55 9.76
C SER A 36 13.96 -1.56 8.61
N HIS A 37 14.52 -0.35 8.82
CA HIS A 37 14.76 0.63 7.76
C HIS A 37 15.45 0.04 6.52
N ARG A 38 16.54 -0.71 6.75
CA ARG A 38 17.31 -1.35 5.67
C ARG A 38 16.48 -2.37 4.91
N HIS A 39 15.64 -3.12 5.63
CA HIS A 39 14.77 -4.11 5.03
C HIS A 39 13.66 -3.45 4.20
N VAL A 40 13.03 -2.39 4.70
CA VAL A 40 12.05 -1.60 3.96
C VAL A 40 12.66 -1.05 2.67
N ALA A 41 13.83 -0.41 2.75
CA ALA A 41 14.52 0.11 1.57
C ALA A 41 14.86 -1.00 0.55
N ALA A 42 15.37 -2.14 1.02
CA ALA A 42 15.70 -3.27 0.15
C ALA A 42 14.48 -3.87 -0.57
N VAL A 43 13.36 -4.03 0.15
CA VAL A 43 12.10 -4.50 -0.42
C VAL A 43 11.58 -3.50 -1.47
N ALA A 44 11.62 -2.20 -1.16
CA ALA A 44 11.21 -1.16 -2.09
C ALA A 44 12.08 -1.16 -3.36
N ASP A 45 13.41 -1.19 -3.23
CA ASP A 45 14.34 -1.26 -4.36
C ASP A 45 14.10 -2.50 -5.24
N GLN A 46 13.87 -3.66 -4.61
CA GLN A 46 13.60 -4.91 -5.34
C GLN A 46 12.26 -4.84 -6.10
N LEU A 47 11.23 -4.25 -5.49
CA LEU A 47 9.94 -4.04 -6.13
C LEU A 47 10.07 -3.07 -7.32
N LEU A 48 10.80 -1.98 -7.17
CA LEU A 48 11.03 -1.01 -8.24
C LEU A 48 11.77 -1.61 -9.43
N ARG A 49 12.77 -2.47 -9.17
CA ARG A 49 13.45 -3.25 -10.22
C ARG A 49 12.47 -4.18 -10.93
N THR A 50 11.67 -4.93 -10.17
CA THR A 50 10.66 -5.84 -10.72
C THR A 50 9.64 -5.09 -11.60
N LEU A 51 9.16 -3.93 -11.14
CA LEU A 51 8.24 -3.07 -11.89
C LEU A 51 8.87 -2.56 -13.18
N LYS A 52 10.11 -2.08 -13.10
CA LYS A 52 10.86 -1.59 -14.26
C LYS A 52 11.06 -2.68 -15.31
N ASP A 53 11.47 -3.87 -14.90
CA ASP A 53 11.74 -5.00 -15.80
C ASP A 53 10.45 -5.50 -16.47
N ALA A 54 9.29 -5.31 -15.81
CA ALA A 54 7.98 -5.60 -16.37
C ALA A 54 7.38 -4.46 -17.22
N GLY A 55 8.10 -3.35 -17.43
CA GLY A 55 7.65 -2.23 -18.24
C GLY A 55 6.95 -1.09 -17.49
N TYR A 56 6.86 -1.15 -16.17
CA TYR A 56 6.21 -0.17 -15.28
C TYR A 56 7.23 0.75 -14.56
N GLY A 57 8.31 1.13 -15.24
CA GLY A 57 9.45 1.85 -14.65
C GLY A 57 9.21 3.33 -14.32
N ASN A 58 8.00 3.84 -14.49
CA ASN A 58 7.58 5.22 -14.25
C ASN A 58 6.96 5.44 -12.85
N ALA A 59 7.08 4.46 -11.96
CA ALA A 59 6.56 4.56 -10.61
C ALA A 59 7.16 5.76 -9.85
N LYS A 60 6.31 6.53 -9.17
CA LYS A 60 6.74 7.59 -8.25
C LYS A 60 7.05 6.98 -6.90
N VAL A 61 8.09 7.49 -6.24
CA VAL A 61 8.57 6.94 -4.96
C VAL A 61 8.83 8.06 -3.98
N GLU A 62 8.30 7.91 -2.77
CA GLU A 62 8.50 8.84 -1.66
C GLU A 62 8.96 8.11 -0.41
N GLY A 63 9.72 8.80 0.46
CA GLY A 63 10.13 8.27 1.78
C GLY A 63 11.26 7.21 1.77
N LEU A 64 11.74 6.78 0.59
CA LEU A 64 12.77 5.73 0.44
C LEU A 64 14.03 5.98 1.28
N THR A 65 14.53 7.23 1.32
CA THR A 65 15.75 7.59 2.06
C THR A 65 15.61 7.39 3.56
N ASN A 66 14.41 7.63 4.11
CA ASN A 66 14.16 7.42 5.53
C ASN A 66 13.91 5.93 5.81
N GLY A 67 13.06 5.28 5.01
CA GLY A 67 12.75 3.85 5.15
C GLY A 67 11.81 3.51 6.31
N ASP A 68 11.22 4.50 6.98
CA ASP A 68 10.16 4.32 7.98
C ASP A 68 8.82 4.04 7.31
N TRP A 69 8.56 4.77 6.22
CA TRP A 69 7.39 4.64 5.36
C TRP A 69 7.82 5.00 3.95
N VAL A 70 7.69 4.04 3.04
CA VAL A 70 7.90 4.23 1.61
C VAL A 70 6.57 4.13 0.90
N LEU A 71 6.29 5.11 0.05
CA LEU A 71 5.13 5.11 -0.84
C LEU A 71 5.64 4.86 -2.27
N ILE A 72 5.07 3.88 -2.95
CA ILE A 72 5.32 3.61 -4.37
C ILE A 72 3.99 3.70 -5.10
N ASP A 73 3.89 4.64 -6.04
CA ASP A 73 2.70 4.88 -6.84
C ASP A 73 2.99 4.50 -8.30
N THR A 74 2.25 3.51 -8.80
CA THR A 74 2.35 3.01 -10.18
C THR A 74 1.23 3.53 -11.10
N GLY A 75 0.33 4.37 -10.58
CA GLY A 75 -0.92 4.78 -11.24
C GLY A 75 -2.08 3.86 -10.86
N ASP A 76 -1.98 2.57 -11.19
CA ASP A 76 -3.07 1.60 -10.93
C ASP A 76 -2.95 0.96 -9.54
N ILE A 77 -1.73 0.87 -9.00
CA ILE A 77 -1.46 0.27 -7.68
C ILE A 77 -0.66 1.25 -6.85
N ILE A 78 -1.15 1.50 -5.63
CA ILE A 78 -0.45 2.25 -4.59
C ILE A 78 0.08 1.28 -3.54
N ILE A 79 1.39 1.28 -3.32
CA ILE A 79 2.04 0.41 -2.35
C ILE A 79 2.57 1.24 -1.19
N HIS A 80 2.11 0.93 0.01
CA HIS A 80 2.65 1.45 1.26
C HIS A 80 3.52 0.39 1.92
N LEU A 81 4.79 0.72 2.13
CA LEU A 81 5.74 -0.14 2.79
C LEU A 81 6.21 0.52 4.09
N PHE A 82 5.88 -0.09 5.23
CA PHE A 82 6.10 0.50 6.54
C PHE A 82 7.14 -0.26 7.36
N ARG A 83 7.74 0.40 8.34
CA ARG A 83 8.20 -0.30 9.53
C ARG A 83 7.01 -0.64 10.45
N PRO A 84 7.03 -1.78 11.17
CA PRO A 84 5.90 -2.23 11.99
C PRO A 84 5.38 -1.16 12.94
N GLU A 85 6.27 -0.50 13.71
CA GLU A 85 5.84 0.51 14.67
C GLU A 85 5.27 1.79 14.02
N VAL A 86 5.71 2.11 12.81
CA VAL A 86 5.17 3.24 12.02
C VAL A 86 3.78 2.89 11.48
N ARG A 87 3.59 1.66 10.98
CA ARG A 87 2.28 1.17 10.51
C ARG A 87 1.24 1.23 11.61
N GLU A 88 1.59 0.75 12.81
CA GLU A 88 0.72 0.75 13.98
C GLU A 88 0.32 2.18 14.41
N PHE A 89 1.28 3.12 14.36
CA PHE A 89 1.04 4.51 14.71
C PHE A 89 0.07 5.22 13.75
N TYR A 90 0.30 5.09 12.43
CA TYR A 90 -0.53 5.77 11.43
C TYR A 90 -1.85 5.05 11.14
N ASN A 91 -1.88 3.72 11.28
CA ASN A 91 -3.07 2.88 11.17
C ASN A 91 -3.98 3.18 9.97
N ILE A 92 -3.37 3.49 8.81
CA ILE A 92 -4.10 3.95 7.62
C ILE A 92 -5.07 2.90 7.07
N GLU A 93 -4.84 1.63 7.40
CA GLU A 93 -5.70 0.50 7.06
C GLU A 93 -7.13 0.72 7.52
N LYS A 94 -7.33 1.39 8.67
CA LYS A 94 -8.67 1.69 9.17
C LYS A 94 -9.47 2.59 8.23
N MET A 95 -8.83 3.48 7.46
CA MET A 95 -9.55 4.36 6.53
C MET A 95 -10.08 3.60 5.31
N TRP A 96 -9.46 2.45 4.98
CA TRP A 96 -9.76 1.70 3.76
C TRP A 96 -10.45 0.36 4.01
N LEU A 97 -10.33 -0.18 5.23
CA LEU A 97 -10.96 -1.41 5.68
C LEU A 97 -12.25 -1.18 6.48
N THR A 98 -12.60 0.08 6.79
CA THR A 98 -13.96 0.38 7.27
C THR A 98 -14.96 0.07 6.15
N PRO A 99 -15.96 -0.80 6.40
CA PRO A 99 -17.11 -0.90 5.52
C PRO A 99 -17.71 0.50 5.35
N ASP A 100 -18.07 0.87 4.13
CA ASP A 100 -18.71 2.14 3.85
C ASP A 100 -19.98 2.24 4.73
N LEU A 101 -19.95 3.08 5.77
CA LEU A 101 -21.13 3.43 6.58
C LEU A 101 -22.11 4.32 5.79
N ASP A 102 -21.76 4.66 4.55
CA ASP A 102 -22.55 5.49 3.65
C ASP A 102 -23.89 4.83 3.26
N GLY A 103 -24.08 3.54 3.54
CA GLY A 103 -25.35 2.83 3.31
C GLY A 103 -26.39 2.92 4.44
N GLU A 104 -26.04 3.41 5.63
CA GLU A 104 -26.97 3.43 6.78
C GLU A 104 -27.65 4.79 7.02
N LEU A 105 -27.15 5.88 6.44
CA LEU A 105 -27.75 7.22 6.62
C LEU A 105 -28.97 7.52 5.73
N GLU A 106 -29.19 6.76 4.64
CA GLU A 106 -30.39 6.94 3.80
C GLU A 106 -31.63 6.19 4.34
N ALA A 107 -31.45 5.26 5.29
CA ALA A 107 -32.55 4.44 5.83
C ALA A 107 -33.34 5.13 6.97
N GLU A 108 -32.77 6.14 7.65
CA GLU A 108 -33.42 6.80 8.79
C GLU A 108 -34.17 8.10 8.44
N THR A 109 -34.16 8.56 7.18
CA THR A 109 -34.96 9.74 6.75
C THR A 109 -36.30 9.35 6.10
N MET A 110 -36.62 8.04 6.04
CA MET A 110 -37.87 7.52 5.45
C MET A 110 -38.79 6.81 6.46
N HIS A 111 -38.78 7.25 7.72
CA HIS A 111 -39.83 6.94 8.70
C HIS A 111 -40.34 8.21 9.37
#